data_AF-A0AAB0A6R4-F1
#
_entry.id   AF-A0AAB0A6R4-F1
#
_cell.length_a   1.000
_cell.length_b   1.000
_cell.length_c   1.000
_cell.angle_alpha   90.00
_cell.angle_beta   90.00
_cell.angle_gamma   90.00
#
_symmetry.space_group_name_H-M   'P 1'
#
loop_
_entity.id
_entity.type
_entity.pdbx_description
1 polymer ?
#
loop_
_entity_poly.entity_id
_entity_poly.type
_entity_poly.pdbx_seq_one_letter_code
_entity_poly.pdbx_strand_id
1 'polypeptide(L)'
;MIILIENQTAVDQLVQHDAIHDIPQLLFLLPSDLDQIDLKTNRFSTQDHSLDLILLDTFVPSLGTFIYGNDLFLNKLHDLGGRYLRLAIFKYNPYTIWQEVNSTAESNANYEQQPVLSIDGTESKLFLEFCSKYNCTLDISLDEAGEWGEIFDNRTGNGIIGAVVERRADVGVGALYSWHHESIYLALSKPISRTGVTCITPKPKLLSGWLIPVLPFSQNLWIAVLSTFLCMSFFSLIVNFLVDNVLHKENRRVDLCESFMIIGSIFILQSVLLRINRSKLMSQMIIMGSLLFVGLMVGNIYSGGLSSIMTIPRYERPIDTLEDLANSNLPWASTHDAWIFSILMATQPIIVKILHNFQTHPKEVLHAHTRKLDLAYSVERLPYNHFAIGEYIDEEASHRYHLMTEDIYWENCVAMSTKTWPMMDQLDQLILTIFQSGIQRQWELQVVSKYENDNVQLAIATSRHTDSDGPIVLQPSHLLGAFLMLGFGLAAGMLAFLVEMMLGKMMEVREANQREIFRSPRNAVRPLYGSIGGNMTDFGQN
;
A
#
# COMPACT_ATOMS: atom_id res chain seq x y z
N MET A 1 -37.43 5.82 34.91
CA MET A 1 -37.04 6.59 36.12
C MET A 1 -38.30 7.11 36.80
N ILE A 2 -38.42 6.93 38.12
CA ILE A 2 -39.55 7.43 38.91
C ILE A 2 -39.01 8.52 39.83
N ILE A 3 -39.63 9.69 39.82
CA ILE A 3 -39.22 10.84 40.62
C ILE A 3 -40.40 11.29 41.48
N LEU A 4 -40.23 11.19 42.81
CA LEU A 4 -41.15 11.78 43.77
C LEU A 4 -40.77 13.24 43.98
N ILE A 5 -41.72 14.16 43.78
CA ILE A 5 -41.46 15.59 43.92
C ILE A 5 -42.44 16.18 44.93
N GLU A 6 -41.89 16.78 45.99
CA GLU A 6 -42.68 17.38 47.07
C GLU A 6 -43.18 18.80 46.74
N ASN A 7 -42.55 19.49 45.77
CA ASN A 7 -42.85 20.89 45.45
C ASN A 7 -42.74 21.17 43.94
N GLN A 8 -43.69 21.94 43.39
CA GLN A 8 -43.74 22.30 41.97
C GLN A 8 -42.45 22.98 41.48
N THR A 9 -41.79 23.76 42.33
CA THR A 9 -40.51 24.42 42.01
C THR A 9 -39.36 23.45 41.69
N ALA A 10 -39.36 22.25 42.30
CA ALA A 10 -38.38 21.21 41.99
C ALA A 10 -38.67 20.52 40.65
N VAL A 11 -39.94 20.48 40.22
CA VAL A 11 -40.33 20.04 38.87
C VAL A 11 -39.71 20.97 37.83
N ASP A 12 -39.87 22.28 38.02
CA ASP A 12 -39.39 23.29 37.08
C ASP A 12 -37.85 23.24 36.95
N GLN A 13 -37.13 23.02 38.06
CA GLN A 13 -35.67 22.86 38.04
C GLN A 13 -35.22 21.57 37.33
N LEU A 14 -35.93 20.46 37.54
CA LEU A 14 -35.62 19.19 36.87
C LEU A 14 -35.92 19.26 35.37
N VAL A 15 -37.05 19.87 35.00
CA VAL A 15 -37.47 20.06 33.62
C VAL A 15 -36.47 20.89 32.81
N GLN A 16 -35.72 21.79 33.45
CA GLN A 16 -34.67 22.59 32.79
C GLN A 16 -33.37 21.83 32.54
N HIS A 17 -33.19 20.62 33.08
CA HIS A 17 -31.95 19.89 32.96
C HIS A 17 -31.91 19.04 31.68
N ASP A 18 -30.91 19.26 30.81
CA ASP A 18 -30.78 18.63 29.48
C ASP A 18 -30.97 17.10 29.49
N ALA A 19 -30.37 16.42 30.48
CA ALA A 19 -30.46 14.96 30.59
C ALA A 19 -31.90 14.42 30.75
N ILE A 20 -32.87 15.22 31.20
CA ILE A 20 -34.27 14.76 31.34
C ILE A 20 -34.94 14.60 29.97
N HIS A 21 -34.50 15.34 28.94
CA HIS A 21 -35.03 15.22 27.58
C HIS A 21 -34.67 13.89 26.90
N ASP A 22 -33.62 13.21 27.37
CA ASP A 22 -33.14 11.95 26.84
C ASP A 22 -33.75 10.73 27.53
N ILE A 23 -34.61 10.93 28.53
CA ILE A 23 -35.24 9.85 29.30
C ILE A 23 -36.67 9.63 28.78
N PRO A 24 -36.93 8.63 27.93
CA PRO A 24 -38.27 8.38 27.40
C PRO A 24 -39.24 7.88 28.48
N GLN A 25 -38.75 7.06 29.41
CA GLN A 25 -39.54 6.49 30.50
C GLN A 25 -39.34 7.27 31.79
N LEU A 26 -40.05 8.39 31.90
CA LEU A 26 -40.00 9.28 33.04
C LEU A 26 -41.38 9.36 33.71
N LEU A 27 -41.46 9.12 35.01
CA LEU A 27 -42.70 9.20 35.77
C LEU A 27 -42.51 10.14 36.96
N PHE A 28 -43.28 11.22 36.99
CA PHE A 28 -43.33 12.19 38.07
C PHE A 28 -44.53 11.89 38.96
N LEU A 29 -44.29 11.77 40.26
CA LEU A 29 -45.32 11.68 41.29
C LEU A 29 -45.47 13.05 41.93
N LEU A 30 -46.61 13.69 41.70
CA LEU A 30 -46.93 15.02 42.19
C LEU A 30 -48.11 14.95 43.16
N PRO A 31 -47.93 15.28 44.45
CA PRO A 31 -49.05 15.37 45.37
C PRO A 31 -49.98 16.51 44.92
N SER A 32 -51.21 16.16 44.57
CA SER A 32 -52.23 17.11 44.10
C SER A 32 -53.10 17.58 45.27
N ASP A 33 -53.47 16.65 46.15
CA ASP A 33 -54.27 16.86 47.36
C ASP A 33 -53.81 15.93 48.51
N LEU A 34 -54.41 16.05 49.71
CA LEU A 34 -54.06 15.25 50.90
C LEU A 34 -54.10 13.72 50.68
N ASP A 35 -54.85 13.24 49.69
CA ASP A 35 -55.05 11.82 49.39
C ASP A 35 -55.05 11.54 47.87
N GLN A 36 -54.38 12.39 47.08
CA GLN A 36 -54.27 12.20 45.63
C GLN A 36 -52.86 12.52 45.13
N ILE A 37 -52.31 11.60 44.35
CA ILE A 37 -50.99 11.74 43.73
C ILE A 37 -51.17 11.66 42.21
N ASP A 38 -50.92 12.77 41.52
CA ASP A 38 -50.93 12.82 40.07
C ASP A 38 -49.65 12.20 39.51
N LEU A 39 -49.82 11.32 38.54
CA LEU A 39 -48.77 10.63 37.83
C LEU A 39 -48.61 11.28 36.47
N LYS A 40 -47.53 12.06 36.29
CA LYS A 40 -47.26 12.75 35.03
C LYS A 40 -46.04 12.18 34.33
N THR A 41 -46.02 12.27 33.01
CA THR A 41 -44.91 11.79 32.18
C THR A 41 -44.55 12.81 31.12
N ASN A 42 -43.33 12.75 30.59
CA ASN A 42 -42.94 13.59 29.47
C ASN A 42 -43.58 13.10 28.16
N ARG A 43 -43.93 14.01 27.25
CA ARG A 43 -44.43 13.63 25.92
C ARG A 43 -43.37 12.89 25.08
N PHE A 44 -42.08 13.20 25.27
CA PHE A 44 -40.91 12.70 24.53
C PHE A 44 -40.93 12.93 23.00
N SER A 45 -42.09 13.18 22.39
CA SER A 45 -42.29 13.36 20.94
C SER A 45 -42.19 14.82 20.46
N THR A 46 -41.92 15.78 21.33
CA THR A 46 -41.96 17.20 20.98
C THR A 46 -40.77 17.60 20.09
N GLN A 47 -41.04 18.45 19.09
CA GLN A 47 -40.03 19.08 18.25
C GLN A 47 -39.19 20.08 19.05
N ASP A 48 -39.80 20.73 20.04
CA ASP A 48 -39.12 21.59 20.98
C ASP A 48 -38.64 20.79 22.20
N HIS A 49 -37.45 21.14 22.71
CA HIS A 49 -36.96 20.73 24.03
C HIS A 49 -37.84 21.30 25.18
N SER A 50 -39.10 21.65 24.95
CA SER A 50 -40.05 21.95 26.03
C SER A 50 -40.58 20.63 26.59
N LEU A 51 -40.33 20.41 27.88
CA LEU A 51 -40.75 19.20 28.58
C LEU A 51 -42.22 19.31 28.99
N ASP A 52 -43.10 19.07 28.02
CA ASP A 52 -44.55 19.05 28.28
C ASP A 52 -44.91 17.80 29.09
N LEU A 53 -45.37 18.02 30.33
CA LEU A 53 -45.83 16.97 31.22
C LEU A 53 -47.30 16.64 30.93
N ILE A 54 -47.55 15.38 30.62
CA ILE A 54 -48.88 14.82 30.38
C ILE A 54 -49.31 14.06 31.64
N LEU A 55 -50.53 14.31 32.12
CA LEU A 55 -51.14 13.50 33.18
C LEU A 55 -51.49 12.11 32.61
N LEU A 56 -50.92 11.06 33.20
CA LEU A 56 -51.22 9.67 32.87
C LEU A 56 -52.36 9.14 33.73
N ASP A 57 -52.27 9.30 35.05
CA ASP A 57 -53.25 8.79 35.99
C ASP A 57 -53.15 9.55 37.32
N THR A 58 -54.07 9.28 38.24
CA THR A 58 -54.03 9.77 39.62
C THR A 58 -54.19 8.58 40.56
N PHE A 59 -53.26 8.43 41.51
CA PHE A 59 -53.28 7.38 42.52
C PHE A 59 -53.91 7.91 43.81
N VAL A 60 -54.84 7.14 44.38
CA VAL A 60 -55.51 7.46 45.66
C VAL A 60 -54.99 6.50 46.74
N PRO A 61 -54.10 6.94 47.65
CA PRO A 61 -53.49 6.08 48.66
C PRO A 61 -54.50 5.41 49.59
N SER A 62 -55.56 6.09 50.01
CA SER A 62 -56.58 5.53 50.91
C SER A 62 -57.34 4.33 50.32
N LEU A 63 -57.56 4.33 49.00
CA LEU A 63 -58.25 3.27 48.28
C LEU A 63 -57.28 2.24 47.69
N GLY A 64 -56.00 2.58 47.56
CA GLY A 64 -54.98 1.74 46.94
C GLY A 64 -55.21 1.50 45.45
N THR A 65 -55.92 2.42 44.77
CA THR A 65 -56.34 2.28 43.37
C THR A 65 -55.94 3.48 42.53
N PHE A 66 -55.72 3.23 41.24
CA PHE A 66 -55.63 4.27 40.21
C PHE A 66 -57.03 4.66 39.75
N ILE A 67 -57.26 5.96 39.51
CA ILE A 67 -58.58 6.46 39.09
C ILE A 67 -58.92 6.00 37.67
N TYR A 68 -57.96 6.09 36.75
CA TYR A 68 -58.19 5.80 35.33
C TYR A 68 -57.71 4.40 34.93
N GLY A 69 -56.76 3.82 35.67
CA GLY A 69 -56.21 2.49 35.39
C GLY A 69 -55.35 2.45 34.13
N ASN A 70 -54.68 3.56 33.80
CA ASN A 70 -53.85 3.70 32.61
C ASN A 70 -52.48 3.01 32.77
N ASP A 71 -51.87 2.63 31.65
CA ASP A 71 -50.49 2.11 31.65
C ASP A 71 -49.50 3.24 31.96
N LEU A 72 -48.71 3.05 33.01
CA LEU A 72 -47.74 4.04 33.50
C LEU A 72 -46.44 4.07 32.69
N PHE A 73 -46.16 3.02 31.88
CA PHE A 73 -44.89 2.86 31.16
C PHE A 73 -45.08 2.56 29.68
N LEU A 74 -45.86 3.41 29.01
CA LEU A 74 -46.04 3.38 27.55
C LEU A 74 -44.68 3.41 26.80
N ASN A 75 -44.57 2.61 25.75
CA ASN A 75 -43.38 2.59 24.89
C ASN A 75 -43.38 3.79 23.92
N LYS A 76 -42.78 4.89 24.34
CA LYS A 76 -42.65 6.12 23.54
C LYS A 76 -41.58 6.07 22.46
N LEU A 77 -40.77 5.01 22.41
CA LEU A 77 -39.73 4.84 21.40
C LEU A 77 -40.26 4.19 20.12
N HIS A 78 -41.53 3.79 20.09
CA HIS A 78 -42.16 3.21 18.90
C HIS A 78 -42.54 4.28 17.87
N ASP A 79 -42.94 5.47 18.32
CA ASP A 79 -43.33 6.61 17.49
C ASP A 79 -42.82 7.89 18.17
N LEU A 80 -41.89 8.58 17.50
CA LEU A 80 -41.23 9.79 17.99
C LEU A 80 -42.01 11.05 17.64
N GLY A 81 -43.16 10.96 16.95
CA GLY A 81 -44.07 12.07 16.69
C GLY A 81 -43.46 13.28 16.00
N GLY A 82 -42.43 13.07 15.16
CA GLY A 82 -41.70 14.11 14.45
C GLY A 82 -40.58 14.78 15.27
N ARG A 83 -40.16 14.20 16.40
CA ARG A 83 -39.00 14.68 17.19
C ARG A 83 -37.77 14.86 16.29
N TYR A 84 -37.01 15.93 16.51
CA TYR A 84 -35.73 16.10 15.85
C TYR A 84 -34.70 15.08 16.33
N LEU A 85 -34.06 14.40 15.39
CA LEU A 85 -32.88 13.59 15.60
C LEU A 85 -31.69 14.33 15.00
N ARG A 86 -30.81 14.85 15.86
CA ARG A 86 -29.65 15.63 15.43
C ARG A 86 -28.54 14.68 14.96
N LEU A 87 -28.30 14.66 13.66
CA LEU A 87 -27.32 13.78 13.03
C LEU A 87 -26.09 14.56 12.61
N ALA A 88 -24.93 14.26 13.20
CA ALA A 88 -23.66 14.83 12.80
C ALA A 88 -23.06 14.07 11.62
N ILE A 89 -22.80 14.79 10.52
CA ILE A 89 -22.14 14.29 9.31
C ILE A 89 -21.22 15.38 8.73
N PHE A 90 -20.33 14.96 7.83
CA PHE A 90 -19.69 15.85 6.86
C PHE A 90 -19.74 15.19 5.48
N LYS A 91 -19.31 15.89 4.44
CA LYS A 91 -19.27 15.35 3.07
C LYS A 91 -18.12 14.36 2.92
N TYR A 92 -18.44 13.07 2.96
CA TYR A 92 -17.53 11.96 2.73
C TYR A 92 -18.19 10.91 1.83
N ASN A 93 -18.02 11.07 0.53
CA ASN A 93 -18.61 10.15 -0.44
C ASN A 93 -17.94 8.77 -0.36
N PRO A 94 -18.68 7.65 -0.51
CA PRO A 94 -20.13 7.53 -0.69
C PRO A 94 -20.89 7.27 0.64
N TYR A 95 -20.29 7.52 1.80
CA TYR A 95 -20.92 7.27 3.10
C TYR A 95 -21.98 8.31 3.45
N THR A 96 -21.59 9.58 3.38
CA THR A 96 -22.43 10.73 3.74
C THR A 96 -22.29 11.83 2.69
N ILE A 97 -23.43 12.21 2.10
CA ILE A 97 -23.54 13.24 1.09
C ILE A 97 -24.66 14.18 1.52
N TRP A 98 -24.46 15.48 1.34
CA TRP A 98 -25.49 16.49 1.55
C TRP A 98 -25.39 17.57 0.47
N GLN A 99 -26.53 18.18 0.17
CA GLN A 99 -26.67 19.29 -0.77
C GLN A 99 -27.76 20.24 -0.27
N GLU A 100 -27.54 21.55 -0.43
CA GLU A 100 -28.57 22.55 -0.20
C GLU A 100 -29.62 22.50 -1.32
N VAL A 101 -30.90 22.62 -0.94
CA VAL A 101 -32.02 22.64 -1.87
C VAL A 101 -32.84 23.91 -1.71
N ASN A 102 -33.33 24.42 -2.85
CA ASN A 102 -34.10 25.66 -2.89
C ASN A 102 -35.60 25.45 -2.58
N SER A 103 -36.08 24.20 -2.62
CA SER A 103 -37.49 23.85 -2.47
C SER A 103 -37.68 22.88 -1.32
N THR A 104 -38.65 23.16 -0.45
CA THR A 104 -39.01 22.28 0.68
C THR A 104 -39.50 20.91 0.22
N ALA A 105 -40.00 20.79 -1.02
CA ALA A 105 -40.44 19.52 -1.59
C ALA A 105 -39.28 18.59 -1.97
N GLU A 106 -38.08 19.13 -2.16
CA GLU A 106 -36.85 18.38 -2.49
C GLU A 106 -36.01 18.07 -1.24
N SER A 107 -36.37 18.69 -0.11
CA SER A 107 -35.70 18.52 1.18
C SER A 107 -36.13 17.20 1.83
N ASN A 108 -35.15 16.46 2.36
CA ASN A 108 -35.38 15.25 3.16
C ASN A 108 -34.76 15.33 4.56
N ALA A 109 -34.02 16.40 4.86
CA ALA A 109 -33.47 16.69 6.17
C ALA A 109 -33.48 18.20 6.45
N ASN A 110 -33.39 18.55 7.72
CA ASN A 110 -33.33 19.94 8.16
C ASN A 110 -31.90 20.38 8.46
N TYR A 111 -31.65 21.68 8.41
CA TYR A 111 -30.46 22.32 8.95
C TYR A 111 -30.91 23.50 9.79
N GLU A 112 -30.46 23.58 11.04
CA GLU A 112 -30.95 24.56 12.01
C GLU A 112 -32.49 24.59 12.06
N GLN A 113 -33.11 23.39 12.05
CA GLN A 113 -34.56 23.17 12.05
C GLN A 113 -35.31 23.65 10.78
N GLN A 114 -34.61 24.06 9.73
CA GLN A 114 -35.22 24.47 8.46
C GLN A 114 -35.05 23.37 7.39
N PRO A 115 -36.10 23.01 6.63
CA PRO A 115 -36.04 21.98 5.59
C PRO A 115 -35.35 22.50 4.32
N VAL A 116 -34.02 22.58 4.37
CA VAL A 116 -33.17 23.15 3.31
C VAL A 116 -32.12 22.17 2.80
N LEU A 117 -32.09 20.93 3.29
CA LEU A 117 -31.07 19.94 2.92
C LEU A 117 -31.66 18.69 2.28
N SER A 118 -30.92 18.19 1.29
CA SER A 118 -31.06 16.85 0.76
C SER A 118 -29.81 16.04 1.12
N ILE A 119 -29.99 14.99 1.92
CA ILE A 119 -28.93 14.04 2.29
C ILE A 119 -29.09 12.72 1.57
N ASP A 120 -27.96 12.10 1.26
CA ASP A 120 -27.86 10.78 0.65
C ASP A 120 -26.55 10.11 1.12
N GLY A 121 -26.28 8.90 0.67
CA GLY A 121 -25.12 8.11 1.09
C GLY A 121 -25.51 6.82 1.79
N THR A 122 -24.57 5.89 1.86
CA THR A 122 -24.84 4.56 2.43
C THR A 122 -25.22 4.62 3.91
N GLU A 123 -24.61 5.53 4.68
CA GLU A 123 -24.92 5.73 6.11
C GLU A 123 -26.04 6.75 6.32
N SER A 124 -26.13 7.82 5.52
CA SER A 124 -27.27 8.76 5.61
C SER A 124 -28.61 8.08 5.34
N LYS A 125 -28.66 7.15 4.36
CA LYS A 125 -29.87 6.37 4.06
C LYS A 125 -30.34 5.53 5.23
N LEU A 126 -29.43 5.00 6.05
CA LEU A 126 -29.80 4.28 7.27
C LEU A 126 -30.64 5.17 8.21
N PHE A 127 -30.25 6.44 8.36
CA PHE A 127 -30.96 7.39 9.23
C PHE A 127 -32.26 7.91 8.61
N LEU A 128 -32.32 8.04 7.28
CA LEU A 128 -33.59 8.31 6.58
C LEU A 128 -34.59 7.18 6.82
N GLU A 129 -34.17 5.92 6.71
CA GLU A 129 -35.01 4.76 7.02
C GLU A 129 -35.36 4.66 8.51
N PHE A 130 -34.42 5.02 9.39
CA PHE A 130 -34.69 5.09 10.83
C PHE A 130 -35.82 6.07 11.14
N CYS A 131 -35.76 7.29 10.60
CA CYS A 131 -36.80 8.29 10.82
C CYS A 131 -38.10 7.99 10.09
N SER A 132 -38.05 7.34 8.92
CA SER A 132 -39.24 6.78 8.26
C SER A 132 -39.95 5.75 9.14
N LYS A 133 -39.20 4.87 9.81
CA LYS A 133 -39.75 3.79 10.65
C LYS A 133 -40.28 4.27 12.01
N TYR A 134 -39.58 5.19 12.66
CA TYR A 134 -39.90 5.66 14.02
C TYR A 134 -40.53 7.05 14.05
N ASN A 135 -40.87 7.61 12.88
CA ASN A 135 -41.50 8.92 12.75
C ASN A 135 -40.71 10.04 13.45
N CYS A 136 -39.43 10.22 13.08
CA CYS A 136 -38.62 11.38 13.47
C CYS A 136 -38.32 12.29 12.29
N THR A 137 -37.75 13.46 12.57
CA THR A 137 -37.24 14.39 11.55
C THR A 137 -35.74 14.56 11.74
N LEU A 138 -34.95 14.40 10.69
CA LEU A 138 -33.51 14.58 10.76
C LEU A 138 -33.19 16.08 10.79
N ASP A 139 -32.33 16.49 11.72
CA ASP A 139 -31.72 17.81 11.76
C ASP A 139 -30.21 17.62 11.69
N ILE A 140 -29.57 18.17 10.67
CA ILE A 140 -28.19 17.85 10.34
C ILE A 140 -27.26 18.83 11.04
N SER A 141 -26.28 18.29 11.76
CA SER A 141 -25.14 19.04 12.28
C SER A 141 -23.95 18.83 11.33
N LEU A 142 -23.56 19.89 10.63
CA LEU A 142 -22.45 19.85 9.68
C LEU A 142 -21.15 20.31 10.34
N ASP A 143 -20.08 19.53 10.22
CA ASP A 143 -18.73 19.93 10.62
C ASP A 143 -17.70 19.55 9.54
N GLU A 144 -17.70 20.32 8.45
CA GLU A 144 -16.79 20.09 7.30
C GLU A 144 -15.32 20.38 7.63
N ALA A 145 -15.06 21.29 8.57
CA ALA A 145 -13.69 21.67 8.91
C ALA A 145 -13.01 20.64 9.82
N GLY A 146 -13.76 20.05 10.75
CA GLY A 146 -13.27 19.00 11.63
C GLY A 146 -13.33 17.59 11.05
N GLU A 147 -14.07 17.37 9.95
CA GLU A 147 -14.30 16.04 9.34
C GLU A 147 -14.72 15.00 10.41
N TRP A 148 -13.93 13.94 10.62
CA TRP A 148 -14.16 12.96 11.69
C TRP A 148 -13.94 13.57 13.08
N GLY A 149 -12.88 14.36 13.24
CA GLY A 149 -12.49 15.00 14.49
C GLY A 149 -11.82 14.09 15.51
N GLU A 150 -11.55 14.66 16.68
CA GLU A 150 -10.91 14.02 17.84
C GLU A 150 -11.52 14.52 19.16
N ILE A 151 -11.35 13.72 20.23
CA ILE A 151 -11.75 14.09 21.59
C ILE A 151 -10.51 14.54 22.36
N PHE A 152 -10.56 15.76 22.89
CA PHE A 152 -9.51 16.32 23.73
C PHE A 152 -9.65 15.90 25.20
N ASP A 153 -8.56 16.01 25.97
CA ASP A 153 -8.52 15.64 27.40
C ASP A 153 -9.55 16.38 28.28
N ASN A 154 -9.98 17.57 27.86
CA ASN A 154 -10.99 18.37 28.55
C ASN A 154 -12.44 17.91 28.23
N ARG A 155 -12.62 16.80 27.50
CA ARG A 155 -13.92 16.25 27.05
C ARG A 155 -14.67 17.17 26.08
N THR A 156 -13.96 18.03 25.38
CA THR A 156 -14.46 18.74 24.18
C THR A 156 -13.86 18.08 22.94
N GLY A 157 -14.35 18.42 21.76
CA GLY A 157 -13.81 17.87 20.51
C GLY A 157 -14.23 18.69 19.29
N ASN A 158 -13.66 18.34 18.15
CA ASN A 158 -14.04 18.88 16.83
C ASN A 158 -14.66 17.77 15.96
N GLY A 159 -15.13 18.13 14.77
CA GLY A 159 -15.69 17.19 13.81
C GLY A 159 -16.98 16.52 14.30
N ILE A 160 -17.34 15.42 13.66
CA ILE A 160 -18.49 14.61 14.04
C ILE A 160 -18.37 14.14 15.50
N ILE A 161 -17.21 13.62 15.90
CA ILE A 161 -17.02 13.03 17.24
C ILE A 161 -17.18 14.11 18.33
N GLY A 162 -16.63 15.30 18.10
CA GLY A 162 -16.80 16.47 18.94
C GLY A 162 -18.25 16.92 19.06
N ALA A 163 -19.00 16.91 17.95
CA ALA A 163 -20.41 17.27 17.96
C ALA A 163 -21.25 16.34 18.85
N VAL A 164 -20.94 15.04 18.85
CA VAL A 164 -21.64 14.06 19.69
C VAL A 164 -21.21 14.16 21.16
N VAL A 165 -19.91 14.27 21.45
CA VAL A 165 -19.42 14.32 22.85
C VAL A 165 -19.90 15.57 23.59
N GLU A 166 -20.02 16.69 22.87
CA GLU A 166 -20.54 17.97 23.40
C GLU A 166 -22.07 18.07 23.37
N ARG A 167 -22.78 17.02 22.94
CA ARG A 167 -24.25 16.99 22.80
C ARG A 167 -24.81 18.05 21.84
N ARG A 168 -24.00 18.53 20.90
CA ARG A 168 -24.45 19.34 19.76
C ARG A 168 -25.26 18.48 18.79
N ALA A 169 -24.90 17.21 18.65
CA ALA A 169 -25.65 16.19 17.93
C ALA A 169 -25.97 14.99 18.82
N ASP A 170 -27.00 14.22 18.46
CA ASP A 170 -27.41 13.02 19.19
C ASP A 170 -26.61 11.80 18.75
N VAL A 171 -26.35 11.70 17.44
CA VAL A 171 -25.64 10.59 16.78
C VAL A 171 -24.76 11.14 15.67
N GLY A 172 -23.63 10.49 15.39
CA GLY A 172 -22.72 10.80 14.31
C GLY A 172 -22.45 9.60 13.40
N VAL A 173 -22.34 9.85 12.10
CA VAL A 173 -21.96 8.89 11.05
C VAL A 173 -21.13 9.56 9.96
N GLY A 174 -20.38 8.77 9.18
CA GLY A 174 -19.40 9.25 8.22
C GLY A 174 -18.18 8.34 8.15
N ALA A 175 -18.37 7.02 8.06
CA ALA A 175 -17.30 6.02 8.14
C ALA A 175 -16.50 6.08 9.46
N LEU A 176 -17.20 6.30 10.57
CA LEU A 176 -16.62 6.21 11.91
C LEU A 176 -16.36 4.75 12.29
N TYR A 177 -15.16 4.42 12.75
CA TYR A 177 -14.80 3.05 13.07
C TYR A 177 -15.02 2.71 14.55
N SER A 178 -14.91 1.44 14.90
CA SER A 178 -14.96 0.95 16.28
C SER A 178 -13.72 1.30 17.12
N TRP A 179 -13.26 2.54 17.03
CA TRP A 179 -12.06 3.01 17.70
C TRP A 179 -12.16 2.91 19.23
N HIS A 180 -11.10 2.40 19.85
CA HIS A 180 -11.09 2.12 21.27
C HIS A 180 -11.19 3.39 22.12
N HIS A 181 -10.48 4.45 21.75
CA HIS A 181 -10.45 5.71 22.50
C HIS A 181 -11.85 6.32 22.59
N GLU A 182 -12.58 6.38 21.48
CA GLU A 182 -13.91 6.95 21.37
C GLU A 182 -14.93 6.13 22.17
N SER A 183 -14.80 4.80 22.21
CA SER A 183 -15.66 3.91 22.99
C SER A 183 -15.64 4.17 24.51
N ILE A 184 -14.60 4.84 25.01
CA ILE A 184 -14.50 5.24 26.43
C ILE A 184 -15.52 6.35 26.73
N TYR A 185 -15.77 7.24 25.79
CA TYR A 185 -16.64 8.42 25.95
C TYR A 185 -18.03 8.23 25.34
N LEU A 186 -18.11 7.53 24.21
CA LEU A 186 -19.31 7.37 23.40
C LEU A 186 -19.82 5.92 23.40
N ALA A 187 -21.08 5.75 23.04
CA ALA A 187 -21.64 4.44 22.70
C ALA A 187 -21.49 4.19 21.19
N LEU A 188 -21.17 2.95 20.83
CA LEU A 188 -21.01 2.50 19.46
C LEU A 188 -22.18 1.58 19.11
N SER A 189 -22.79 1.79 17.93
CA SER A 189 -23.82 0.89 17.41
C SER A 189 -23.24 -0.48 17.04
N LYS A 190 -24.11 -1.41 16.64
CA LYS A 190 -23.69 -2.57 15.85
C LYS A 190 -23.03 -2.13 14.54
N PRO A 191 -22.10 -2.93 14.00
CA PRO A 191 -21.48 -2.68 12.70
C PRO A 191 -22.49 -2.37 11.60
N ILE A 192 -22.39 -1.18 11.01
CA ILE A 192 -23.17 -0.76 9.85
C ILE A 192 -22.62 -1.43 8.59
N SER A 193 -21.29 -1.41 8.42
CA SER A 193 -20.61 -1.95 7.25
C SER A 193 -19.19 -2.40 7.61
N ARG A 194 -18.61 -3.33 6.83
CA ARG A 194 -17.19 -3.68 6.92
C ARG A 194 -16.43 -2.94 5.83
N THR A 195 -15.35 -2.29 6.20
CA THR A 195 -14.54 -1.48 5.29
C THR A 195 -13.05 -1.80 5.42
N GLY A 196 -12.30 -1.62 4.34
CA GLY A 196 -10.87 -1.87 4.28
C GLY A 196 -10.09 -0.61 3.91
N VAL A 197 -9.12 -0.20 4.72
CA VAL A 197 -8.20 0.88 4.36
C VAL A 197 -7.07 0.30 3.52
N THR A 198 -6.94 0.75 2.28
CA THR A 198 -5.88 0.35 1.36
C THR A 198 -5.23 1.59 0.74
N CYS A 199 -4.29 1.41 -0.18
CA CYS A 199 -3.73 2.52 -0.94
C CYS A 199 -3.75 2.27 -2.45
N ILE A 200 -3.78 3.37 -3.18
CA ILE A 200 -3.33 3.40 -4.57
C ILE A 200 -1.87 3.85 -4.59
N THR A 201 -1.03 3.14 -5.34
CA THR A 201 0.41 3.40 -5.45
C THR A 201 0.78 3.64 -6.93
N PRO A 202 1.88 4.36 -7.22
CA PRO A 202 2.28 4.61 -8.61
C PRO A 202 2.43 3.30 -9.40
N LYS A 203 1.93 3.28 -10.64
CA LYS A 203 2.06 2.10 -11.51
C LYS A 203 3.52 1.68 -11.68
N PRO A 204 3.81 0.37 -11.67
CA PRO A 204 5.16 -0.12 -11.85
C PRO A 204 5.70 0.32 -13.21
N LYS A 205 6.96 0.75 -13.25
CA LYS A 205 7.58 1.19 -14.50
C LYS A 205 8.08 0.00 -15.29
N LEU A 206 8.14 0.18 -16.60
CA LEU A 206 8.79 -0.78 -17.49
C LEU A 206 10.27 -0.92 -17.11
N LEU A 207 10.75 -2.15 -17.01
CA LEU A 207 12.17 -2.40 -16.79
C LEU A 207 12.98 -1.84 -17.95
N SER A 208 14.04 -1.11 -17.62
CA SER A 208 14.89 -0.48 -18.62
C SER A 208 15.56 -1.50 -19.53
N GLY A 209 15.65 -1.18 -20.83
CA GLY A 209 16.13 -2.09 -21.86
C GLY A 209 17.57 -2.59 -21.70
N TRP A 210 18.38 -1.98 -20.82
CA TRP A 210 19.73 -2.46 -20.55
C TRP A 210 19.77 -3.76 -19.73
N LEU A 211 18.73 -4.07 -18.95
CA LEU A 211 18.65 -5.34 -18.19
C LEU A 211 18.23 -6.53 -19.07
N ILE A 212 17.66 -6.27 -20.24
CA ILE A 212 17.06 -7.30 -21.11
C ILE A 212 17.99 -8.51 -21.36
N PRO A 213 19.31 -8.36 -21.58
CA PRO A 213 20.21 -9.51 -21.75
C PRO A 213 20.36 -10.39 -20.49
N VAL A 214 20.13 -9.84 -19.30
CA VAL A 214 20.31 -10.54 -18.01
C VAL A 214 19.01 -11.20 -17.53
N LEU A 215 17.85 -10.62 -17.89
CA LEU A 215 16.53 -11.08 -17.44
C LEU A 215 16.12 -12.53 -17.83
N PRO A 216 16.60 -13.17 -18.92
CA PRO A 216 16.15 -14.51 -19.31
C PRO A 216 16.42 -15.58 -18.25
N PHE A 217 17.44 -15.39 -17.43
CA PHE A 217 17.81 -16.32 -16.37
C PHE A 217 17.70 -15.66 -15.00
N SER A 218 17.20 -16.42 -14.03
CA SER A 218 17.25 -16.02 -12.62
C SER A 218 18.69 -15.99 -12.13
N GLN A 219 18.96 -15.27 -11.04
CA GLN A 219 20.30 -15.17 -10.44
C GLN A 219 20.88 -16.56 -10.13
N ASN A 220 20.07 -17.48 -9.59
CA ASN A 220 20.50 -18.85 -9.31
C ASN A 220 20.89 -19.61 -10.59
N LEU A 221 20.17 -19.39 -11.68
CA LEU A 221 20.46 -20.03 -12.96
C LEU A 221 21.72 -19.43 -13.62
N TRP A 222 21.94 -18.12 -13.52
CA TRP A 222 23.20 -17.50 -13.95
C TRP A 222 24.40 -18.09 -13.20
N ILE A 223 24.29 -18.27 -11.88
CA ILE A 223 25.33 -18.91 -11.08
C ILE A 223 25.55 -20.36 -11.54
N ALA A 224 24.47 -21.11 -11.80
CA ALA A 224 24.57 -22.49 -12.29
C ALA A 224 25.23 -22.56 -13.69
N VAL A 225 24.90 -21.65 -14.60
CA VAL A 225 25.51 -21.57 -15.94
C VAL A 225 26.99 -21.22 -15.83
N LEU A 226 27.36 -20.22 -15.02
CA LEU A 226 28.75 -19.84 -14.79
C LEU A 226 29.54 -20.98 -14.15
N SER A 227 28.98 -21.64 -13.13
CA SER A 227 29.59 -22.79 -12.48
C SER A 227 29.78 -23.94 -13.47
N THR A 228 28.79 -24.22 -14.32
CA THR A 228 28.87 -25.26 -15.35
C THR A 228 29.97 -24.94 -16.36
N PHE A 229 30.03 -23.69 -16.83
CA PHE A 229 31.07 -23.22 -17.74
C PHE A 229 32.49 -23.43 -17.17
N LEU A 230 32.70 -23.06 -15.90
CA LEU A 230 33.99 -23.24 -15.22
C LEU A 230 34.33 -24.72 -15.02
N CYS A 231 33.37 -25.53 -14.55
CA CYS A 231 33.55 -26.96 -14.37
C CYS A 231 33.87 -27.66 -15.69
N MET A 232 33.18 -27.32 -16.78
CA MET A 232 33.44 -27.89 -18.10
C MET A 232 34.81 -27.46 -18.66
N SER A 233 35.21 -26.21 -18.44
CA SER A 233 36.54 -25.71 -18.82
C SER A 233 37.65 -26.44 -18.08
N PHE A 234 37.49 -26.62 -16.76
CA PHE A 234 38.44 -27.38 -15.95
C PHE A 234 38.47 -28.86 -16.33
N PHE A 235 37.32 -29.48 -16.58
CA PHE A 235 37.24 -30.86 -17.02
C PHE A 235 37.91 -31.06 -18.40
N SER A 236 37.67 -30.15 -19.34
CA SER A 236 38.32 -30.15 -20.66
C SER A 236 39.84 -30.07 -20.54
N LEU A 237 40.35 -29.25 -19.60
CA LEU A 237 41.78 -29.17 -19.31
C LEU A 237 42.37 -30.47 -18.80
N ILE A 238 41.69 -31.14 -17.85
CA ILE A 238 42.13 -32.45 -17.34
C ILE A 238 42.15 -33.48 -18.47
N VAL A 239 41.09 -33.53 -19.27
CA VAL A 239 41.00 -34.48 -20.40
C VAL A 239 42.13 -34.23 -21.39
N ASN A 240 42.39 -32.97 -21.77
CA ASN A 240 43.48 -32.62 -22.68
C ASN A 240 44.85 -32.99 -22.10
N PHE A 241 45.07 -32.78 -20.80
CA PHE A 241 46.31 -33.17 -20.11
C PHE A 241 46.49 -34.69 -20.08
N LEU A 242 45.45 -35.46 -19.75
CA LEU A 242 45.50 -36.93 -19.71
C LEU A 242 45.73 -37.51 -21.11
N VAL A 243 45.05 -36.97 -22.13
CA VAL A 243 45.22 -37.41 -23.52
C VAL A 243 46.64 -37.14 -24.01
N ASP A 244 47.23 -35.98 -23.71
CA ASP A 244 48.60 -35.66 -24.11
C ASP A 244 49.62 -36.57 -23.42
N ASN A 245 49.42 -36.86 -22.12
CA ASN A 245 50.27 -37.77 -21.36
C ASN A 245 50.21 -39.22 -21.88
N VAL A 246 49.02 -39.69 -22.29
CA VAL A 246 48.81 -41.05 -22.82
C VAL A 246 49.31 -41.22 -24.26
N LEU A 247 49.22 -40.18 -25.10
CA LEU A 247 49.62 -40.25 -26.51
C LEU A 247 51.09 -39.90 -26.78
N HIS A 248 51.90 -39.62 -25.75
CA HIS A 248 53.33 -39.30 -25.83
C HIS A 248 53.69 -38.33 -26.97
N LYS A 249 52.90 -37.25 -27.15
CA LYS A 249 53.21 -36.21 -28.14
C LYS A 249 54.20 -35.23 -27.55
N GLU A 250 55.48 -35.45 -27.84
CA GLU A 250 56.64 -34.85 -27.20
C GLU A 250 56.83 -33.32 -27.34
N ASN A 251 55.83 -32.50 -27.69
CA ASN A 251 56.10 -31.05 -27.83
C ASN A 251 54.90 -30.08 -27.80
N ARG A 252 53.81 -30.35 -27.07
CA ARG A 252 52.74 -29.34 -26.92
C ARG A 252 52.29 -29.15 -25.49
N ARG A 253 52.48 -27.93 -24.98
CA ARG A 253 51.92 -27.49 -23.69
C ARG A 253 50.41 -27.36 -23.85
N VAL A 254 49.65 -27.89 -22.89
CA VAL A 254 48.20 -27.63 -22.76
C VAL A 254 48.02 -26.14 -22.52
N ASP A 255 47.39 -25.44 -23.46
CA ASP A 255 47.07 -24.03 -23.30
C ASP A 255 45.73 -23.88 -22.57
N LEU A 256 45.80 -23.19 -21.42
CA LEU A 256 44.63 -22.83 -20.64
C LEU A 256 43.68 -21.97 -21.47
N CYS A 257 44.23 -20.98 -22.18
CA CYS A 257 43.45 -20.05 -22.97
C CYS A 257 42.68 -20.77 -24.08
N GLU A 258 43.33 -21.69 -24.81
CA GLU A 258 42.69 -22.49 -25.86
C GLU A 258 41.50 -23.30 -25.31
N SER A 259 41.63 -23.92 -24.13
CA SER A 259 40.57 -24.75 -23.55
C SER A 259 39.36 -23.92 -23.10
N PHE A 260 39.60 -22.76 -22.48
CA PHE A 260 38.52 -21.83 -22.13
C PHE A 260 37.82 -21.26 -23.37
N MET A 261 38.57 -20.93 -24.43
CA MET A 261 38.00 -20.42 -25.69
C MET A 261 37.15 -21.48 -26.40
N ILE A 262 37.57 -22.74 -26.40
CA ILE A 262 36.78 -23.85 -26.95
C ILE A 262 35.46 -23.98 -26.20
N ILE A 263 35.47 -24.04 -24.86
CA ILE A 263 34.22 -24.12 -24.09
C ILE A 263 33.37 -22.84 -24.28
N GLY A 264 33.99 -21.66 -24.33
CA GLY A 264 33.31 -20.39 -24.62
C GLY A 264 32.58 -20.42 -25.96
N SER A 265 33.23 -20.92 -27.01
CA SER A 265 32.63 -21.06 -28.34
C SER A 265 31.42 -22.01 -28.36
N ILE A 266 31.44 -23.08 -27.55
CA ILE A 266 30.30 -24.01 -27.40
C ILE A 266 29.09 -23.29 -26.77
N PHE A 267 29.30 -22.52 -25.70
CA PHE A 267 28.23 -21.80 -25.01
C PHE A 267 27.64 -20.64 -25.84
N ILE A 268 28.43 -20.02 -26.71
CA ILE A 268 27.98 -18.96 -27.64
C ILE A 268 27.36 -19.57 -28.92
N LEU A 269 27.26 -20.90 -29.03
CA LEU A 269 26.75 -21.61 -30.21
C LEU A 269 27.57 -21.33 -31.49
N GLN A 270 28.85 -20.99 -31.34
CA GLN A 270 29.75 -20.79 -32.46
C GLN A 270 30.34 -22.13 -32.93
N SER A 271 30.69 -22.22 -34.21
CA SER A 271 31.36 -23.40 -34.74
C SER A 271 32.71 -23.62 -34.06
N VAL A 272 32.88 -24.83 -33.51
CA VAL A 272 34.14 -25.23 -32.88
C VAL A 272 34.94 -26.04 -33.88
N LEU A 273 36.14 -25.56 -34.23
CA LEU A 273 37.13 -26.35 -34.95
C LEU A 273 37.74 -27.37 -33.98
N LEU A 274 36.99 -28.43 -33.74
CA LEU A 274 37.49 -29.57 -32.98
C LEU A 274 38.64 -30.19 -33.79
N ARG A 275 39.85 -30.14 -33.25
CA ARG A 275 41.00 -30.88 -33.80
C ARG A 275 40.85 -32.39 -33.54
N ILE A 276 39.76 -32.97 -34.01
CA ILE A 276 39.38 -34.40 -33.94
C ILE A 276 40.44 -35.29 -34.62
N ASN A 277 41.26 -34.72 -35.50
CA ASN A 277 42.30 -35.45 -36.22
C ASN A 277 43.50 -35.88 -35.35
N ARG A 278 43.43 -35.77 -34.00
CA ARG A 278 44.57 -36.01 -33.09
C ARG A 278 44.45 -37.22 -32.17
N SER A 279 43.26 -37.78 -31.96
CA SER A 279 43.04 -39.00 -31.15
C SER A 279 41.68 -39.61 -31.49
N LYS A 280 41.67 -40.80 -32.13
CA LYS A 280 40.45 -41.58 -32.40
C LYS A 280 39.95 -42.29 -31.12
N LEU A 281 39.74 -41.54 -30.04
CA LEU A 281 39.22 -42.05 -28.77
C LEU A 281 37.71 -41.81 -28.72
N MET A 282 36.94 -42.89 -28.73
CA MET A 282 35.47 -42.84 -28.64
C MET A 282 35.00 -42.09 -27.38
N SER A 283 35.74 -42.19 -26.27
CA SER A 283 35.46 -41.48 -25.02
C SER A 283 35.49 -39.95 -25.18
N GLN A 284 36.47 -39.42 -25.91
CA GLN A 284 36.58 -37.98 -26.17
C GLN A 284 35.45 -37.48 -27.07
N MET A 285 35.02 -38.27 -28.05
CA MET A 285 33.88 -37.94 -28.91
C MET A 285 32.57 -37.89 -28.12
N ILE A 286 32.35 -38.83 -27.19
CA ILE A 286 31.16 -38.86 -26.34
C ILE A 286 31.14 -37.65 -25.40
N ILE A 287 32.28 -37.31 -24.77
CA ILE A 287 32.42 -36.14 -23.90
C ILE A 287 32.18 -34.84 -24.68
N MET A 288 32.77 -34.70 -25.87
CA MET A 288 32.55 -33.52 -26.70
C MET A 288 31.10 -33.42 -27.20
N GLY A 289 30.48 -34.56 -27.52
CA GLY A 289 29.06 -34.62 -27.90
C GLY A 289 28.14 -34.19 -26.77
N SER A 290 28.38 -34.64 -25.53
CA SER A 290 27.60 -34.21 -24.37
C SER A 290 27.82 -32.74 -24.03
N LEU A 291 29.06 -32.24 -24.16
CA LEU A 291 29.39 -30.82 -24.04
C LEU A 291 28.63 -29.94 -25.02
N LEU A 292 28.63 -30.32 -26.30
CA LEU A 292 27.90 -29.63 -27.35
C LEU A 292 26.39 -29.65 -27.08
N PHE A 293 25.85 -30.76 -26.60
CA PHE A 293 24.45 -30.87 -26.23
C PHE A 293 24.08 -29.92 -25.08
N VAL A 294 24.90 -29.84 -24.03
CA VAL A 294 24.69 -28.91 -22.91
C VAL A 294 24.75 -27.46 -23.38
N GLY A 295 25.75 -27.09 -24.19
CA GLY A 295 25.87 -25.74 -24.75
C GLY A 295 24.66 -25.37 -25.62
N LEU A 296 24.22 -26.30 -26.47
CA LEU A 296 23.03 -26.14 -27.31
C LEU A 296 21.77 -25.96 -26.47
N MET A 297 21.59 -26.74 -25.40
CA MET A 297 20.46 -26.60 -24.49
C MET A 297 20.45 -25.24 -23.80
N VAL A 298 21.58 -24.83 -23.20
CA VAL A 298 21.68 -23.53 -22.51
C VAL A 298 21.41 -22.38 -23.48
N GLY A 299 22.00 -22.40 -24.67
CA GLY A 299 21.80 -21.36 -25.69
C GLY A 299 20.36 -21.27 -26.19
N ASN A 300 19.68 -22.42 -26.39
CA ASN A 300 18.28 -22.45 -26.79
C ASN A 300 17.33 -21.97 -25.69
N ILE A 301 17.59 -22.34 -24.43
CA ILE A 301 16.77 -21.87 -23.29
C ILE A 301 16.95 -20.36 -23.12
N TYR A 302 18.18 -19.84 -23.24
CA TYR A 302 18.43 -18.40 -23.22
C TYR A 302 17.69 -17.68 -24.34
N SER A 303 17.79 -18.20 -25.58
CA SER A 303 17.12 -17.62 -26.75
C SER A 303 15.59 -17.63 -26.62
N GLY A 304 15.02 -18.72 -26.08
CA GLY A 304 13.59 -18.82 -25.79
C GLY A 304 13.15 -17.86 -24.68
N GLY A 305 13.93 -17.75 -23.60
CA GLY A 305 13.66 -16.81 -22.50
C GLY A 305 13.72 -15.35 -22.96
N LEU A 306 14.73 -15.01 -23.78
CA LEU A 306 14.85 -13.69 -24.39
C LEU A 306 13.64 -13.39 -25.29
N SER A 307 13.26 -14.32 -26.17
CA SER A 307 12.06 -14.17 -27.02
C SER A 307 10.79 -13.90 -26.20
N SER A 308 10.61 -14.62 -25.07
CA SER A 308 9.47 -14.40 -24.18
C SER A 308 9.47 -13.00 -23.54
N ILE A 309 10.62 -12.53 -23.05
CA ILE A 309 10.75 -11.18 -22.45
C ILE A 309 10.51 -10.07 -23.48
N MET A 310 10.91 -10.29 -24.73
CA MET A 310 10.68 -9.34 -25.81
C MET A 310 9.22 -9.33 -26.29
N THR A 311 8.47 -10.41 -26.01
CA THR A 311 7.04 -10.52 -26.35
C THR A 311 6.17 -9.89 -25.28
N ILE A 312 6.49 -10.12 -24.00
CA ILE A 312 5.74 -9.60 -22.85
C ILE A 312 6.66 -8.68 -22.04
N PRO A 313 6.40 -7.36 -22.01
CA PRO A 313 7.22 -6.44 -21.27
C PRO A 313 7.22 -6.80 -19.79
N ARG A 314 8.40 -6.67 -19.16
CA ARG A 314 8.56 -6.88 -17.72
C ARG A 314 8.57 -5.54 -17.02
N TYR A 315 7.82 -5.47 -15.93
CA TYR A 315 7.72 -4.29 -15.09
C TYR A 315 8.49 -4.50 -13.78
N GLU A 316 8.74 -3.40 -13.08
CA GLU A 316 9.20 -3.42 -11.69
C GLU A 316 8.19 -4.16 -10.79
N ARG A 317 8.65 -4.59 -9.61
CA ARG A 317 7.77 -5.25 -8.64
C ARG A 317 6.73 -4.22 -8.14
N PRO A 318 5.42 -4.50 -8.28
CA PRO A 318 4.38 -3.61 -7.77
C PRO A 318 4.38 -3.54 -6.25
N ILE A 319 3.85 -2.45 -5.70
CA ILE A 319 3.59 -2.30 -4.28
C ILE A 319 2.18 -2.84 -4.02
N ASP A 320 2.09 -4.11 -3.61
CA ASP A 320 0.81 -4.81 -3.50
C ASP A 320 0.38 -5.10 -2.05
N THR A 321 1.36 -5.27 -1.16
CA THR A 321 1.16 -5.68 0.23
C THR A 321 1.57 -4.58 1.20
N LEU A 322 1.11 -4.70 2.45
CA LEU A 322 1.58 -3.85 3.55
C LEU A 322 3.11 -3.89 3.67
N GLU A 323 3.71 -5.07 3.51
CA GLU A 323 5.17 -5.25 3.57
C GLU A 323 5.88 -4.53 2.42
N ASP A 324 5.35 -4.62 1.20
CA ASP A 324 5.93 -3.94 0.04
C ASP A 324 5.88 -2.41 0.24
N LEU A 325 4.77 -1.87 0.76
CA LEU A 325 4.64 -0.45 1.05
C LEU A 325 5.68 -0.03 2.10
N ALA A 326 5.79 -0.78 3.20
CA ALA A 326 6.80 -0.53 4.23
C ALA A 326 8.23 -0.61 3.68
N ASN A 327 8.54 -1.56 2.80
CA ASN A 327 9.88 -1.77 2.23
C ASN A 327 10.25 -0.72 1.17
N SER A 328 9.27 -0.22 0.43
CA SER A 328 9.48 0.82 -0.60
C SER A 328 9.93 2.16 -0.02
N ASN A 329 9.63 2.43 1.25
CA ASN A 329 9.77 3.74 1.90
C ASN A 329 9.00 4.86 1.17
N LEU A 330 8.00 4.51 0.35
CA LEU A 330 7.09 5.47 -0.25
C LEU A 330 6.18 6.03 0.85
N PRO A 331 6.15 7.35 1.08
CA PRO A 331 5.19 7.93 2.00
C PRO A 331 3.77 7.75 1.46
N TRP A 332 2.81 7.54 2.35
CA TRP A 332 1.40 7.45 2.00
C TRP A 332 0.65 8.55 2.72
N ALA A 333 -0.38 9.09 2.09
CA ALA A 333 -1.02 10.29 2.57
C ALA A 333 -2.55 10.25 2.49
N SER A 334 -3.17 11.11 3.31
CA SER A 334 -4.60 11.37 3.30
C SER A 334 -4.91 12.80 3.77
N THR A 335 -6.20 13.15 3.83
CA THR A 335 -6.68 14.47 4.26
C THR A 335 -6.73 14.64 5.77
N HIS A 336 -6.83 13.53 6.52
CA HIS A 336 -6.97 13.53 7.98
C HIS A 336 -6.17 12.41 8.65
N ASP A 337 -5.82 12.61 9.92
CA ASP A 337 -5.15 11.59 10.74
C ASP A 337 -6.06 10.41 11.13
N ALA A 338 -7.37 10.48 10.82
CA ALA A 338 -8.33 9.45 11.17
C ALA A 338 -8.00 8.10 10.50
N TRP A 339 -7.32 8.15 9.35
CA TRP A 339 -6.83 7.02 8.58
C TRP A 339 -5.77 6.17 9.29
N ILE A 340 -5.23 6.64 10.42
CA ILE A 340 -4.25 5.89 11.21
C ILE A 340 -4.75 5.55 12.61
N PHE A 341 -5.90 6.05 13.06
CA PHE A 341 -6.41 5.88 14.42
C PHE A 341 -6.50 4.41 14.86
N SER A 342 -6.93 3.52 13.96
CA SER A 342 -7.02 2.08 14.23
C SER A 342 -5.66 1.40 14.44
N ILE A 343 -4.58 1.98 13.92
CA ILE A 343 -3.24 1.39 13.94
C ILE A 343 -2.25 2.15 14.83
N LEU A 344 -2.61 3.31 15.40
CA LEU A 344 -1.73 4.13 16.26
C LEU A 344 -1.07 3.35 17.40
N MET A 345 -1.80 2.41 18.02
CA MET A 345 -1.32 1.61 19.15
C MET A 345 -0.65 0.29 18.74
N ALA A 346 -0.43 0.06 17.43
CA ALA A 346 0.17 -1.17 16.94
C ALA A 346 1.65 -1.27 17.32
N THR A 347 2.07 -2.43 17.82
CA THR A 347 3.46 -2.70 18.22
C THR A 347 4.28 -3.39 17.13
N GLN A 348 3.65 -3.77 16.02
CA GLN A 348 4.32 -4.51 14.95
C GLN A 348 5.27 -3.58 14.18
N PRO A 349 6.54 -3.97 13.95
CA PRO A 349 7.54 -3.08 13.39
C PRO A 349 7.19 -2.58 11.98
N ILE A 350 6.49 -3.39 11.18
CA ILE A 350 6.03 -3.03 9.83
C ILE A 350 4.99 -1.91 9.91
N ILE A 351 4.01 -2.02 10.79
CA ILE A 351 2.95 -1.02 10.97
C ILE A 351 3.54 0.27 11.53
N VAL A 352 4.44 0.19 12.53
CA VAL A 352 5.15 1.36 13.09
C VAL A 352 5.93 2.10 12.00
N LYS A 353 6.55 1.37 11.06
CA LYS A 353 7.26 1.98 9.93
C LYS A 353 6.31 2.72 8.99
N ILE A 354 5.14 2.16 8.71
CA ILE A 354 4.12 2.79 7.86
C ILE A 354 3.49 4.01 8.53
N LEU A 355 3.26 3.96 9.84
CA LEU A 355 2.82 5.11 10.63
C LEU A 355 3.81 6.27 10.54
N HIS A 356 5.11 6.00 10.66
CA HIS A 356 6.14 7.03 10.52
C HIS A 356 6.19 7.64 9.10
N ASN A 357 5.78 6.89 8.09
CA ASN A 357 5.74 7.32 6.70
C ASN A 357 4.39 7.95 6.29
N PHE A 358 3.41 7.99 7.19
CA PHE A 358 2.12 8.62 6.93
C PHE A 358 2.24 10.14 6.94
N GLN A 359 1.52 10.80 6.03
CA GLN A 359 1.49 12.26 5.94
C GLN A 359 0.08 12.78 5.72
N THR A 360 -0.26 13.85 6.42
CA THR A 360 -1.58 14.51 6.29
C THR A 360 -1.41 15.82 5.56
N HIS A 361 -2.16 15.99 4.46
CA HIS A 361 -2.09 17.18 3.62
C HIS A 361 -3.49 17.61 3.15
N PRO A 362 -3.71 18.92 2.93
CA PRO A 362 -4.94 19.40 2.30
C PRO A 362 -5.16 18.82 0.89
N LYS A 363 -6.42 18.75 0.46
CA LYS A 363 -6.85 18.16 -0.82
C LYS A 363 -6.09 18.75 -2.02
N GLU A 364 -5.82 20.04 -2.04
CA GLU A 364 -5.13 20.74 -3.13
C GLU A 364 -3.66 20.33 -3.23
N VAL A 365 -3.00 20.12 -2.09
CA VAL A 365 -1.61 19.67 -2.02
C VAL A 365 -1.52 18.23 -2.50
N LEU A 366 -2.41 17.35 -2.03
CA LEU A 366 -2.50 15.97 -2.49
C LEU A 366 -2.71 15.92 -4.00
N HIS A 367 -3.63 16.71 -4.55
CA HIS A 367 -3.87 16.79 -5.98
C HIS A 367 -2.60 17.17 -6.77
N ALA A 368 -1.82 18.15 -6.29
CA ALA A 368 -0.56 18.53 -6.94
C ALA A 368 0.50 17.42 -6.92
N HIS A 369 0.54 16.61 -5.87
CA HIS A 369 1.44 15.47 -5.74
C HIS A 369 1.06 14.29 -6.64
N THR A 370 -0.22 14.16 -7.05
CA THR A 370 -0.65 13.07 -7.94
C THR A 370 0.15 13.03 -9.25
N ARG A 371 0.58 14.21 -9.73
CA ARG A 371 1.39 14.39 -10.95
C ARG A 371 2.87 14.03 -10.77
N LYS A 372 3.38 14.04 -9.55
CA LYS A 372 4.79 13.76 -9.23
C LYS A 372 5.08 12.27 -9.03
N LEU A 373 4.07 11.47 -8.72
CA LEU A 373 4.19 10.03 -8.45
C LEU A 373 5.15 9.73 -7.28
N ASP A 374 5.12 10.58 -6.25
CA ASP A 374 6.01 10.53 -5.08
C ASP A 374 5.30 10.11 -3.79
N LEU A 375 3.98 9.90 -3.82
CA LEU A 375 3.16 9.47 -2.69
C LEU A 375 2.25 8.31 -3.08
N ALA A 376 1.88 7.48 -2.10
CA ALA A 376 0.69 6.63 -2.16
C ALA A 376 -0.51 7.35 -1.54
N TYR A 377 -1.73 7.07 -2.00
CA TYR A 377 -2.94 7.70 -1.48
C TYR A 377 -3.84 6.69 -0.82
N SER A 378 -4.35 7.06 0.35
CA SER A 378 -5.30 6.25 1.11
C SER A 378 -6.63 6.17 0.36
N VAL A 379 -7.17 4.97 0.24
CA VAL A 379 -8.46 4.69 -0.38
C VAL A 379 -9.17 3.68 0.50
N GLU A 380 -10.47 3.88 0.67
CA GLU A 380 -11.29 2.98 1.46
C GLU A 380 -12.06 2.02 0.53
N ARG A 381 -11.98 0.73 0.81
CA ARG A 381 -12.67 -0.34 0.07
C ARG A 381 -13.97 -0.68 0.78
N LEU A 382 -15.08 -0.43 0.09
CA LEU A 382 -16.42 -0.70 0.57
C LEU A 382 -16.78 -2.21 0.52
N PRO A 383 -17.80 -2.66 1.26
CA PRO A 383 -18.20 -4.07 1.32
C PRO A 383 -18.46 -4.75 -0.03
N TYR A 384 -18.97 -4.01 -1.02
CA TYR A 384 -19.35 -4.57 -2.32
C TYR A 384 -18.41 -4.13 -3.47
N ASN A 385 -17.13 -3.91 -3.16
CA ASN A 385 -16.03 -3.66 -4.09
C ASN A 385 -16.07 -2.31 -4.84
N HIS A 386 -16.79 -1.32 -4.32
CA HIS A 386 -16.55 0.08 -4.69
C HIS A 386 -15.52 0.71 -3.75
N PHE A 387 -15.07 1.92 -4.09
CA PHE A 387 -14.03 2.61 -3.34
C PHE A 387 -14.48 4.01 -2.92
N ALA A 388 -14.17 4.43 -1.70
CA ALA A 388 -14.22 5.85 -1.32
C ALA A 388 -12.88 6.48 -1.72
N ILE A 389 -12.92 7.29 -2.77
CA ILE A 389 -11.73 7.91 -3.36
C ILE A 389 -11.83 9.41 -3.14
N GLY A 390 -10.76 10.01 -2.62
CA GLY A 390 -10.75 11.46 -2.45
C GLY A 390 -10.89 12.19 -3.78
N GLU A 391 -11.67 13.29 -3.80
CA GLU A 391 -11.92 14.13 -4.99
C GLU A 391 -10.63 14.68 -5.65
N TYR A 392 -9.50 14.64 -4.93
CA TYR A 392 -8.18 15.03 -5.43
C TYR A 392 -7.56 14.03 -6.42
N ILE A 393 -8.10 12.81 -6.54
CA ILE A 393 -7.72 11.83 -7.57
C ILE A 393 -8.65 11.99 -8.76
N ASP A 394 -8.16 12.67 -9.80
CA ASP A 394 -8.86 12.81 -11.07
C ASP A 394 -8.68 11.58 -11.98
N GLU A 395 -9.38 11.58 -13.11
CA GLU A 395 -9.29 10.51 -14.12
C GLU A 395 -7.86 10.35 -14.68
N GLU A 396 -7.13 11.46 -14.88
CA GLU A 396 -5.74 11.38 -15.34
C GLU A 396 -4.83 10.72 -14.30
N ALA A 397 -4.97 11.08 -13.03
CA ALA A 397 -4.25 10.48 -11.93
C ALA A 397 -4.62 9.01 -11.78
N SER A 398 -5.89 8.64 -11.81
CA SER A 398 -6.34 7.25 -11.60
C SER A 398 -5.65 6.27 -12.54
N HIS A 399 -5.40 6.65 -13.80
CA HIS A 399 -4.70 5.81 -14.77
C HIS A 399 -3.19 5.62 -14.49
N ARG A 400 -2.56 6.50 -13.71
CA ARG A 400 -1.13 6.41 -13.33
C ARG A 400 -0.87 5.63 -12.05
N TYR A 401 -1.91 5.31 -11.29
CA TYR A 401 -1.81 4.54 -10.05
C TYR A 401 -2.43 3.17 -10.21
N HIS A 402 -2.06 2.25 -9.33
CA HIS A 402 -2.71 0.96 -9.19
C HIS A 402 -3.11 0.69 -7.76
N LEU A 403 -4.19 -0.05 -7.60
CA LEU A 403 -4.67 -0.47 -6.30
C LEU A 403 -3.76 -1.58 -5.73
N MET A 404 -3.45 -1.45 -4.44
CA MET A 404 -2.85 -2.53 -3.66
C MET A 404 -3.76 -3.76 -3.61
N THR A 405 -3.17 -4.93 -3.47
CA THR A 405 -3.93 -6.18 -3.37
C THR A 405 -4.46 -6.39 -1.97
N GLU A 406 -3.65 -6.06 -0.97
CA GLU A 406 -4.02 -6.18 0.44
C GLU A 406 -4.43 -4.83 1.02
N ASP A 407 -5.38 -4.88 1.94
CA ASP A 407 -5.72 -3.73 2.77
C ASP A 407 -4.65 -3.59 3.86
N ILE A 408 -4.30 -2.36 4.24
CA ILE A 408 -3.41 -2.06 5.38
C ILE A 408 -4.04 -2.64 6.65
N TYR A 409 -5.33 -2.37 6.83
CA TYR A 409 -6.18 -2.94 7.85
C TYR A 409 -7.64 -2.87 7.40
N TRP A 410 -8.52 -3.58 8.09
CA TRP A 410 -9.97 -3.49 7.89
C TRP A 410 -10.65 -3.27 9.23
N GLU A 411 -11.79 -2.59 9.21
CA GLU A 411 -12.60 -2.34 10.39
C GLU A 411 -14.10 -2.32 10.06
N ASN A 412 -14.93 -2.10 11.08
CA ASN A 412 -16.36 -1.96 10.95
C ASN A 412 -16.74 -0.48 11.16
N CYS A 413 -17.50 0.08 10.23
CA CYS A 413 -18.15 1.36 10.44
C CYS A 413 -19.28 1.22 11.46
N VAL A 414 -19.43 2.20 12.35
CA VAL A 414 -20.42 2.26 13.41
C VAL A 414 -21.00 3.67 13.50
N ALA A 415 -22.23 3.78 13.99
CA ALA A 415 -22.75 5.06 14.46
C ALA A 415 -22.27 5.31 15.89
N MET A 416 -21.85 6.54 16.17
CA MET A 416 -21.44 6.96 17.51
C MET A 416 -22.50 7.85 18.13
N SER A 417 -22.89 7.60 19.37
CA SER A 417 -23.84 8.44 20.12
C SER A 417 -23.37 8.65 21.55
N THR A 418 -24.07 9.50 22.30
CA THR A 418 -23.84 9.58 23.74
C THR A 418 -24.22 8.25 24.41
N LYS A 419 -23.52 7.88 25.49
CA LYS A 419 -23.80 6.64 26.24
C LYS A 419 -25.21 6.56 26.82
N THR A 420 -25.90 7.69 26.90
CA THR A 420 -27.26 7.81 27.43
C THR A 420 -28.31 7.89 26.33
N TRP A 421 -27.94 7.78 25.06
CA TRP A 421 -28.89 7.90 23.95
C TRP A 421 -29.88 6.72 23.95
N PRO A 422 -31.20 6.98 24.12
CA PRO A 422 -32.18 5.94 24.42
C PRO A 422 -32.58 5.08 23.22
N MET A 423 -32.14 5.44 22.02
CA MET A 423 -32.58 4.83 20.76
C MET A 423 -31.56 3.86 20.13
N MET A 424 -30.47 3.57 20.83
CA MET A 424 -29.40 2.70 20.31
C MET A 424 -29.91 1.29 20.00
N ASP A 425 -30.76 0.72 20.86
CA ASP A 425 -31.30 -0.63 20.63
C ASP A 425 -32.17 -0.70 19.36
N GLN A 426 -32.96 0.35 19.10
CA GLN A 426 -33.79 0.46 17.89
C GLN A 426 -32.91 0.62 16.64
N LEU A 427 -31.85 1.42 16.74
CA LEU A 427 -30.88 1.60 15.66
C LEU A 427 -30.17 0.29 15.35
N ASP A 428 -29.68 -0.42 16.37
CA ASP A 428 -28.99 -1.70 16.25
C ASP A 428 -29.88 -2.76 15.57
N GLN A 429 -31.15 -2.85 15.98
CA GLN A 429 -32.11 -3.76 15.35
C GLN A 429 -32.34 -3.42 13.88
N LEU A 430 -32.42 -2.14 13.53
CA LEU A 430 -32.58 -1.69 12.15
C LEU A 430 -31.34 -2.02 11.31
N ILE A 431 -30.14 -1.72 11.83
CA ILE A 431 -28.86 -2.04 11.18
C ILE A 431 -28.80 -3.53 10.85
N LEU A 432 -29.04 -4.39 11.84
CA LEU A 432 -29.04 -5.84 11.65
C LEU A 432 -30.09 -6.30 10.64
N THR A 433 -31.26 -5.63 10.61
CA THR A 433 -32.34 -5.91 9.65
C THR A 433 -31.93 -5.54 8.22
N ILE A 434 -31.28 -4.40 8.03
CA ILE A 434 -30.77 -3.96 6.72
C ILE A 434 -29.66 -4.91 6.27
N PHE A 435 -28.74 -5.26 7.16
CA PHE A 435 -27.65 -6.18 6.87
C PHE A 435 -28.16 -7.56 6.43
N GLN A 436 -29.08 -8.18 7.18
CA GLN A 436 -29.63 -9.50 6.83
C GLN A 436 -30.45 -9.48 5.51
N SER A 437 -31.02 -8.34 5.14
CA SER A 437 -31.80 -8.19 3.91
C SER A 437 -30.94 -8.06 2.65
N GLY A 438 -29.67 -7.67 2.79
CA GLY A 438 -28.77 -7.39 1.67
C GLY A 438 -29.07 -6.08 0.92
N ILE A 439 -30.01 -5.25 1.39
CA ILE A 439 -30.36 -3.96 0.77
C ILE A 439 -29.15 -3.02 0.65
N GLN A 440 -28.20 -3.12 1.57
CA GLN A 440 -26.99 -2.31 1.57
C GLN A 440 -26.18 -2.40 0.26
N ARG A 441 -26.19 -3.56 -0.41
CA ARG A 441 -25.55 -3.73 -1.73
C ARG A 441 -26.16 -2.82 -2.78
N GLN A 442 -27.48 -2.71 -2.77
CA GLN A 442 -28.20 -1.86 -3.70
C GLN A 442 -27.98 -0.38 -3.37
N TRP A 443 -27.91 -0.02 -2.10
CA TRP A 443 -27.60 1.35 -1.68
C TRP A 443 -26.20 1.77 -2.13
N GLU A 444 -25.19 0.92 -1.89
CA GLU A 444 -23.82 1.19 -2.32
C GLU A 444 -23.76 1.43 -3.83
N LEU A 445 -24.32 0.51 -4.64
CA LEU A 445 -24.34 0.64 -6.10
C LEU A 445 -25.03 1.93 -6.57
N GLN A 446 -26.19 2.27 -5.98
CA GLN A 446 -26.94 3.46 -6.36
C GLN A 446 -26.20 4.76 -6.01
N VAL A 447 -25.62 4.82 -4.82
CA VAL A 447 -24.91 6.01 -4.35
C VAL A 447 -23.64 6.21 -5.16
N VAL A 448 -22.84 5.16 -5.33
CA VAL A 448 -21.60 5.24 -6.13
C VAL A 448 -21.92 5.67 -7.56
N SER A 449 -22.87 5.02 -8.24
CA SER A 449 -23.24 5.40 -9.62
C SER A 449 -23.79 6.83 -9.75
N LYS A 450 -24.36 7.40 -8.67
CA LYS A 450 -24.93 8.76 -8.70
C LYS A 450 -23.92 9.85 -8.37
N TYR A 451 -22.97 9.59 -7.47
CA TYR A 451 -22.12 10.64 -6.89
C TYR A 451 -20.62 10.42 -7.10
N GLU A 452 -20.17 9.21 -7.42
CA GLU A 452 -18.79 8.92 -7.76
C GLU A 452 -18.55 9.01 -9.26
N ASN A 453 -17.27 9.14 -9.65
CA ASN A 453 -16.89 9.06 -11.05
C ASN A 453 -16.67 7.61 -11.48
N ASP A 454 -17.60 7.07 -12.27
CA ASP A 454 -17.55 5.70 -12.79
C ASP A 454 -16.25 5.38 -13.54
N ASN A 455 -15.67 6.34 -14.28
CA ASN A 455 -14.40 6.13 -14.98
C ASN A 455 -13.25 5.95 -14.00
N VAL A 456 -13.22 6.74 -12.92
CA VAL A 456 -12.19 6.65 -11.87
C VAL A 456 -12.35 5.34 -11.09
N GLN A 457 -13.57 4.99 -10.68
CA GLN A 457 -13.88 3.73 -10.01
C GLN A 457 -13.43 2.54 -10.87
N LEU A 458 -13.78 2.54 -12.16
CA LEU A 458 -13.38 1.50 -13.10
C LEU A 458 -11.87 1.46 -13.27
N ALA A 459 -11.22 2.61 -13.50
CA ALA A 459 -9.77 2.69 -13.71
C ALA A 459 -8.97 2.15 -12.51
N ILE A 460 -9.43 2.39 -11.28
CA ILE A 460 -8.79 1.85 -10.08
C ILE A 460 -9.10 0.36 -9.92
N ALA A 461 -10.36 -0.06 -10.09
CA ALA A 461 -10.77 -1.46 -9.99
C ALA A 461 -10.05 -2.35 -11.02
N THR A 462 -9.85 -1.86 -12.24
CA THR A 462 -9.17 -2.56 -13.33
C THR A 462 -7.70 -2.17 -13.45
N SER A 463 -7.16 -1.34 -12.55
CA SER A 463 -5.78 -0.82 -12.65
C SER A 463 -4.69 -1.89 -12.78
N ARG A 464 -4.99 -3.12 -12.34
CA ARG A 464 -4.13 -4.31 -12.41
C ARG A 464 -4.24 -5.06 -13.73
N HIS A 465 -5.34 -4.90 -14.45
CA HIS A 465 -5.51 -5.46 -15.78
C HIS A 465 -4.80 -4.53 -16.75
N THR A 466 -3.70 -5.00 -17.32
CA THR A 466 -3.05 -4.30 -18.43
C THR A 466 -3.93 -4.47 -19.65
N ASP A 467 -4.62 -3.41 -20.08
CA ASP A 467 -5.11 -3.35 -21.45
C ASP A 467 -3.91 -3.60 -22.36
N SER A 468 -3.96 -4.66 -23.16
CA SER A 468 -2.85 -4.91 -24.07
C SER A 468 -2.92 -3.85 -25.16
N ASP A 469 -1.97 -2.91 -25.18
CA ASP A 469 -1.78 -1.92 -26.25
C ASP A 469 -1.46 -2.55 -27.63
N GLY A 470 -1.65 -3.86 -27.76
CA GLY A 470 -1.32 -4.65 -28.94
C GLY A 470 0.18 -4.88 -29.08
N PRO A 471 0.61 -5.42 -30.23
CA PRO A 471 2.02 -5.66 -30.50
C PRO A 471 2.78 -4.33 -30.68
N ILE A 472 3.70 -4.04 -29.76
CA ILE A 472 4.58 -2.87 -29.87
C ILE A 472 5.74 -3.22 -30.80
N VAL A 473 6.04 -2.33 -31.77
CA VAL A 473 7.17 -2.49 -32.69
C VAL A 473 8.49 -2.40 -31.92
N LEU A 474 9.43 -3.30 -32.23
CA LEU A 474 10.73 -3.35 -31.56
C LEU A 474 11.52 -2.04 -31.77
N GLN A 475 11.84 -1.35 -30.68
CA GLN A 475 12.61 -0.11 -30.69
C GLN A 475 14.09 -0.33 -30.37
N PRO A 476 14.99 0.58 -30.79
CA PRO A 476 16.41 0.53 -30.41
C PRO A 476 16.66 0.55 -28.90
N SER A 477 15.75 1.16 -28.13
CA SER A 477 15.79 1.19 -26.66
C SER A 477 15.78 -0.21 -26.04
N HIS A 478 15.09 -1.17 -26.67
CA HIS A 478 15.05 -2.57 -26.20
C HIS A 478 16.35 -3.34 -26.47
N LEU A 479 17.20 -2.84 -27.37
CA LEU A 479 18.49 -3.45 -27.71
C LEU A 479 19.67 -2.74 -27.03
N LEU A 480 19.40 -1.72 -26.21
CA LEU A 480 20.42 -0.92 -25.54
C LEU A 480 21.40 -1.78 -24.74
N GLY A 481 20.91 -2.77 -23.99
CA GLY A 481 21.78 -3.66 -23.20
C GLY A 481 22.76 -4.45 -24.06
N ALA A 482 22.33 -4.95 -25.21
CA ALA A 482 23.19 -5.68 -26.14
C ALA A 482 24.28 -4.77 -26.74
N PHE A 483 23.92 -3.54 -27.13
CA PHE A 483 24.89 -2.57 -27.63
C PHE A 483 25.89 -2.11 -26.55
N LEU A 484 25.43 -1.91 -25.32
CA LEU A 484 26.32 -1.60 -24.18
C LEU A 484 27.29 -2.74 -23.88
N MET A 485 26.82 -3.99 -23.90
CA MET A 485 27.67 -5.17 -23.70
C MET A 485 28.73 -5.30 -24.81
N LEU A 486 28.34 -5.05 -26.07
CA LEU A 486 29.27 -5.02 -27.20
C LEU A 486 30.31 -3.89 -27.04
N GLY A 487 29.86 -2.68 -26.68
CA GLY A 487 30.73 -1.53 -26.46
C GLY A 487 31.76 -1.78 -25.36
N PHE A 488 31.32 -2.33 -24.22
CA PHE A 488 32.20 -2.71 -23.12
C PHE A 488 33.21 -3.79 -23.53
N GLY A 489 32.77 -4.82 -24.27
CA GLY A 489 33.63 -5.87 -24.77
C GLY A 489 34.72 -5.36 -25.73
N LEU A 490 34.36 -4.50 -26.67
CA LEU A 490 35.31 -3.87 -27.60
C LEU A 490 36.28 -2.93 -26.89
N ALA A 491 35.80 -2.14 -25.92
CA ALA A 491 36.66 -1.27 -25.12
C ALA A 491 37.66 -2.06 -24.26
N ALA A 492 37.22 -3.13 -23.61
CA ALA A 492 38.08 -4.02 -22.84
C ALA A 492 39.12 -4.71 -23.74
N GLY A 493 38.71 -5.19 -24.92
CA GLY A 493 39.63 -5.77 -25.91
C GLY A 493 40.67 -4.77 -26.42
N MET A 494 40.25 -3.55 -26.73
CA MET A 494 41.16 -2.47 -27.13
C MET A 494 42.15 -2.12 -26.02
N LEU A 495 41.69 -2.06 -24.76
CA LEU A 495 42.54 -1.79 -23.62
C LEU A 495 43.56 -2.91 -23.39
N ALA A 496 43.14 -4.18 -23.46
CA ALA A 496 44.05 -5.32 -23.38
C ALA A 496 45.12 -5.28 -24.47
N PHE A 497 44.72 -5.00 -25.72
CA PHE A 497 45.66 -4.85 -26.84
C PHE A 497 46.66 -3.71 -26.62
N LEU A 498 46.21 -2.55 -26.13
CA LEU A 498 47.10 -1.43 -25.80
C LEU A 498 48.09 -1.79 -24.67
N VAL A 499 47.63 -2.50 -23.64
CA VAL A 499 48.47 -3.00 -22.54
C VAL A 499 49.51 -3.99 -23.08
N GLU A 500 49.13 -4.93 -23.93
CA GLU A 500 50.05 -5.87 -24.58
C GLU A 500 51.09 -5.15 -25.43
N MET A 501 50.70 -4.14 -26.19
CA MET A 501 51.64 -3.32 -26.96
C MET A 501 52.62 -2.56 -26.07
N MET A 502 52.16 -2.01 -24.95
CA MET A 502 53.01 -1.31 -24.00
C MET A 502 54.01 -2.26 -23.33
N LEU A 503 53.54 -3.42 -22.87
CA LEU A 503 54.39 -4.46 -22.29
C LEU A 503 55.38 -5.02 -23.32
N GLY A 504 54.95 -5.21 -24.57
CA GLY A 504 55.81 -5.64 -25.68
C GLY A 504 56.94 -4.65 -25.93
N LYS A 505 56.64 -3.35 -26.04
CA LYS A 505 57.67 -2.29 -26.17
C LYS A 505 58.60 -2.22 -24.95
N MET A 506 58.07 -2.37 -23.73
CA MET A 506 58.89 -2.40 -22.53
C MET A 506 59.85 -3.60 -22.50
N MET A 507 59.41 -4.76 -22.98
CA MET A 507 60.27 -5.95 -23.13
C MET A 507 61.33 -5.74 -24.21
N GLU A 508 60.98 -5.17 -25.36
CA GLU A 508 61.95 -4.85 -26.43
C GLU A 508 63.03 -3.87 -25.95
N VAL A 509 62.65 -2.81 -25.23
CA VAL A 509 63.60 -1.85 -24.63
C VAL A 509 64.49 -2.54 -23.60
N ARG A 510 63.93 -3.44 -22.78
CA ARG A 510 64.70 -4.21 -21.79
C ARG A 510 65.69 -5.17 -22.45
N GLU A 511 65.30 -5.84 -23.54
CA GLU A 511 66.19 -6.68 -24.34
C GLU A 511 67.26 -5.87 -25.08
N ALA A 512 66.92 -4.71 -25.63
CA ALA A 512 67.87 -3.80 -26.28
C ALA A 512 68.93 -3.31 -25.29
N ASN A 513 68.53 -2.91 -24.08
CA ASN A 513 69.45 -2.51 -23.01
C ASN A 513 70.34 -3.68 -22.54
N GLN A 514 69.83 -4.92 -22.48
CA GLN A 514 70.65 -6.10 -22.17
C GLN A 514 71.67 -6.43 -23.27
N ARG A 515 71.31 -6.23 -24.55
CA ARG A 515 72.21 -6.45 -25.69
C ARG A 515 73.31 -5.38 -25.77
N GLU A 516 73.05 -4.14 -25.35
CA GLU A 516 74.08 -3.09 -25.24
C GLU A 516 75.10 -3.37 -24.12
N ILE A 517 74.67 -3.88 -22.96
CA ILE A 517 75.57 -4.25 -21.85
C ILE A 517 76.59 -5.34 -22.28
N PHE A 518 76.21 -6.24 -23.19
CA PHE A 518 77.10 -7.29 -23.71
C PHE A 518 78.06 -6.83 -24.84
N ARG A 519 77.91 -5.62 -25.38
CA ARG A 519 78.75 -5.09 -26.48
C ARG A 519 79.86 -4.12 -26.04
N SER A 520 80.01 -3.84 -24.74
CA SER A 520 81.14 -3.03 -24.24
C SER A 520 82.48 -3.75 -24.43
N PRO A 521 83.47 -3.17 -25.14
CA PRO A 521 84.73 -3.85 -25.47
C PRO A 521 85.64 -3.99 -24.24
N ARG A 522 86.16 -5.21 -24.03
CA ARG A 522 87.27 -5.50 -23.10
C ARG A 522 88.53 -4.77 -23.55
N ASN A 523 88.81 -3.60 -22.98
CA ASN A 523 90.11 -2.94 -23.11
C ASN A 523 90.95 -3.14 -21.83
N ALA A 524 92.07 -3.83 -22.05
CA ALA A 524 93.37 -3.69 -21.40
C ALA A 524 93.48 -3.75 -19.86
N VAL A 525 93.85 -4.93 -19.35
CA VAL A 525 94.64 -5.04 -18.11
C VAL A 525 96.09 -5.33 -18.50
N ARG A 526 96.95 -4.31 -18.45
CA ARG A 526 98.41 -4.50 -18.28
C ARG A 526 98.68 -4.66 -16.77
N PRO A 527 99.42 -5.69 -16.32
CA PRO A 527 100.00 -5.66 -14.98
C PRO A 527 101.37 -4.97 -15.03
N LEU A 528 101.50 -3.88 -14.26
CA LEU A 528 102.77 -3.35 -13.79
C LEU A 528 103.30 -4.29 -12.69
N TYR A 529 104.35 -5.05 -12.98
CA TYR A 529 105.21 -5.63 -11.94
C TYR A 529 106.55 -4.90 -11.96
N GLY A 530 106.81 -4.16 -10.89
CA GLY A 530 108.12 -3.64 -10.54
C GLY A 530 108.75 -4.51 -9.46
N SER A 531 110.07 -4.66 -9.56
CA SER A 531 111.06 -4.85 -8.47
C SER A 531 112.02 -6.03 -8.62
N ILE A 532 113.18 -5.71 -9.22
CA ILE A 532 114.55 -5.82 -8.67
C ILE A 532 115.15 -7.21 -8.37
N GLY A 533 116.34 -7.41 -8.97
CA GLY A 533 117.38 -8.40 -8.63
C GLY A 533 117.66 -9.31 -9.82
N GLY A 534 118.84 -9.41 -10.44
CA GLY A 534 120.19 -8.94 -10.18
C GLY A 534 121.12 -9.80 -11.05
N ASN A 535 122.03 -9.16 -11.80
CA ASN A 535 123.22 -9.66 -12.52
C ASN A 535 123.34 -11.13 -12.96
N MET A 536 123.55 -11.34 -14.28
CA MET A 536 124.76 -11.98 -14.83
C MET A 536 124.81 -11.85 -16.37
N THR A 537 125.82 -11.12 -16.85
CA THR A 537 126.77 -11.43 -17.97
C THR A 537 126.56 -12.77 -18.69
N ASP A 538 126.74 -13.00 -20.00
CA ASP A 538 127.31 -12.28 -21.15
C ASP A 538 127.09 -13.20 -22.40
N PHE A 539 127.51 -12.77 -23.59
CA PHE A 539 127.59 -13.46 -24.90
C PHE A 539 126.28 -13.64 -25.69
N GLY A 540 126.20 -13.27 -26.97
CA GLY A 540 127.17 -12.72 -27.92
C GLY A 540 126.55 -12.63 -29.34
N GLN A 541 127.17 -11.78 -30.17
CA GLN A 541 127.31 -11.76 -31.64
C GLN A 541 126.39 -12.72 -32.45
N ASN A 542 125.68 -12.33 -33.51
CA ASN A 542 125.78 -11.26 -34.51
C ASN A 542 124.40 -11.08 -35.17
#